data_AF-A0A6I9TL45-F1
#
_entry.id   AF-A0A6I9TL45-F1
#
_cell.length_a   1.000
_cell.length_b   1.000
_cell.length_c   1.000
_cell.angle_alpha   90.00
_cell.angle_beta   90.00
_cell.angle_gamma   90.00
#
_symmetry.space_group_name_H-M   'P 1'
#
loop_
_entity.id
_entity.type
_entity.pdbx_description
1 polymer ?
#
loop_
_entity_poly.entity_id
_entity_poly.type
_entity_poly.pdbx_seq_one_letter_code
_entity_poly.pdbx_strand_id
1 'polypeptide(L)'
;MALAMSTTAGFCGSSHAVLAGSLQLSSSSSRLSMPKTNRLAFTKSGLKVRAQQQGSAETAETSRRAMLGLLAAGMASGSFVQTVLAESNSTLLVTPTALSGTRTTKTIRVAGIPGLLSVKSDSQGLIRAATQLSIDGLVVDPIDITKLPLINVEDDPNFPSEVQAFMDQILLADAILFSAPEYNYSVTPITKNAIDWLSLMPQTLAGKAAAIISTGWDFGGGRMQYHLRQIGVRPDLHFINKPEVFVSTIVDAQHPPKFDANGDLIDDNVRAQLQQLLISLRDFTLQLQCTNATSQAKAILT
;
A
#
# COMPACT_ATOMS: atom_id res chain seq x y z
N MET A 1 -60.46 26.45 -4.50
CA MET A 1 -60.22 27.39 -5.62
C MET A 1 -58.79 27.15 -6.09
N ALA A 2 -58.56 26.24 -7.04
CA ALA A 2 -58.58 26.45 -8.51
C ALA A 2 -57.35 27.28 -8.97
N LEU A 3 -56.61 26.99 -10.04
CA LEU A 3 -56.37 25.87 -10.97
C LEU A 3 -55.38 26.44 -12.03
N ALA A 4 -54.39 25.66 -12.49
CA ALA A 4 -53.73 25.70 -13.82
C ALA A 4 -52.40 24.93 -13.69
N MET A 5 -52.17 23.73 -14.23
CA MET A 5 -52.23 23.19 -15.61
C MET A 5 -51.31 23.90 -16.62
N SER A 6 -50.18 23.25 -16.93
CA SER A 6 -49.72 23.10 -18.31
C SER A 6 -48.98 21.76 -18.47
N THR A 7 -49.14 21.17 -19.65
CA THR A 7 -48.83 19.79 -20.04
C THR A 7 -47.93 19.84 -21.27
N THR A 8 -46.92 18.98 -21.35
CA THR A 8 -46.35 18.52 -22.63
C THR A 8 -45.96 17.03 -22.55
N ALA A 9 -46.64 16.22 -23.35
CA ALA A 9 -46.19 14.92 -23.83
C ALA A 9 -44.99 15.11 -24.80
N GLY A 10 -44.13 14.16 -25.13
CA GLY A 10 -44.03 12.72 -24.90
C GLY A 10 -42.86 12.21 -25.77
N PHE A 11 -42.43 10.96 -25.58
CA PHE A 11 -42.08 9.99 -26.63
C PHE A 11 -41.47 8.74 -25.95
N CYS A 12 -42.25 7.67 -25.89
CA CYS A 12 -41.73 6.32 -25.74
C CYS A 12 -41.23 5.84 -27.11
N GLY A 13 -40.01 5.30 -27.13
CA GLY A 13 -39.43 4.57 -28.25
C GLY A 13 -39.03 3.17 -27.79
N SER A 14 -39.47 2.18 -28.55
CA SER A 14 -39.54 0.75 -28.25
C SER A 14 -38.40 -0.09 -28.84
N SER A 15 -38.07 -1.19 -28.13
CA SER A 15 -37.68 -2.53 -28.63
C SER A 15 -36.29 -2.82 -29.21
N HIS A 16 -35.63 -3.85 -28.65
CA HIS A 16 -35.12 -5.11 -29.26
C HIS A 16 -34.08 -5.72 -28.29
N ALA A 17 -33.96 -7.02 -27.99
CA ALA A 17 -34.73 -8.23 -28.23
C ALA A 17 -34.25 -9.25 -27.17
N VAL A 18 -35.17 -9.87 -26.45
CA VAL A 18 -34.89 -11.00 -25.53
C VAL A 18 -34.98 -12.27 -26.34
N LEU A 19 -33.88 -13.00 -26.47
CA LEU A 19 -33.86 -14.29 -27.16
C LEU A 19 -34.30 -15.39 -26.19
N ALA A 20 -35.58 -15.74 -26.27
CA ALA A 20 -36.15 -16.90 -25.59
C ALA A 20 -35.76 -18.18 -26.35
N GLY A 21 -34.90 -19.01 -25.76
CA GLY A 21 -34.67 -20.38 -26.17
C GLY A 21 -35.51 -21.32 -25.32
N SER A 22 -36.57 -21.87 -25.91
CA SER A 22 -37.46 -22.86 -25.32
C SER A 22 -36.76 -24.22 -25.15
N LEU A 23 -36.66 -24.69 -23.90
CA LEU A 23 -36.29 -26.06 -23.56
C LEU A 23 -37.55 -26.94 -23.67
N GLN A 24 -37.64 -27.74 -24.74
CA GLN A 24 -38.57 -28.87 -24.80
C GLN A 24 -37.85 -30.13 -24.33
N LEU A 25 -38.26 -30.63 -23.16
CA LEU A 25 -37.97 -31.98 -22.70
C LEU A 25 -38.95 -32.94 -23.37
N SER A 26 -38.45 -33.82 -24.24
CA SER A 26 -39.17 -35.03 -24.62
C SER A 26 -38.35 -36.26 -24.25
N SER A 27 -39.02 -37.15 -23.52
CA SER A 27 -38.57 -38.45 -23.08
C SER A 27 -38.58 -39.44 -24.25
N SER A 28 -37.46 -40.13 -24.52
CA SER A 28 -37.48 -41.55 -24.91
C SER A 28 -36.08 -42.12 -25.02
N SER A 29 -35.91 -43.28 -24.41
CA SER A 29 -34.69 -44.09 -24.36
C SER A 29 -34.20 -44.45 -25.76
N SER A 30 -32.90 -44.25 -26.01
CA SER A 30 -32.15 -44.97 -27.05
C SER A 30 -30.65 -44.96 -26.75
N ARG A 31 -30.04 -46.13 -26.91
CA ARG A 31 -28.70 -46.55 -26.47
C ARG A 31 -27.58 -45.64 -26.98
N LEU A 32 -26.61 -45.34 -26.11
CA LEU A 32 -25.33 -44.72 -26.46
C LEU A 32 -24.45 -45.71 -27.25
N SER A 33 -24.20 -45.39 -28.52
CA SER A 33 -23.14 -45.96 -29.35
C SER A 33 -21.95 -45.00 -29.33
N MET A 34 -20.77 -45.49 -28.94
CA MET A 34 -19.51 -44.73 -28.97
C MET A 34 -18.90 -44.77 -30.38
N PRO A 35 -18.64 -43.63 -31.04
CA PRO A 35 -17.75 -43.59 -32.20
C PRO A 35 -16.31 -43.31 -31.80
N LYS A 36 -15.42 -44.00 -32.52
CA LYS A 36 -13.95 -43.98 -32.41
C LYS A 36 -13.36 -42.58 -32.61
N THR A 37 -12.25 -42.35 -31.91
CA THR A 37 -11.28 -41.27 -32.04
C THR A 37 -10.98 -40.85 -33.48
N ASN A 38 -11.25 -39.58 -33.80
CA ASN A 38 -10.59 -38.86 -34.89
C ASN A 38 -9.80 -37.69 -34.30
N ARG A 39 -8.47 -37.71 -34.48
CA ARG A 39 -7.59 -36.56 -34.19
C ARG A 39 -7.88 -35.47 -35.22
N LEU A 40 -8.28 -34.30 -34.76
CA LEU A 40 -8.27 -33.07 -35.55
C LEU A 40 -6.91 -32.39 -35.39
N ALA A 41 -6.18 -32.25 -36.50
CA ALA A 41 -4.95 -31.49 -36.57
C ALA A 41 -5.27 -29.99 -36.55
N PHE A 42 -4.71 -29.26 -35.59
CA PHE A 42 -4.82 -27.80 -35.53
C PHE A 42 -3.71 -27.17 -36.37
N THR A 43 -4.06 -26.49 -37.45
CA THR A 43 -3.12 -25.66 -38.21
C THR A 43 -2.95 -24.33 -37.49
N LYS A 44 -1.77 -24.10 -36.90
CA LYS A 44 -1.41 -22.79 -36.35
C LYS A 44 -1.18 -21.80 -37.50
N SER A 45 -2.06 -20.81 -37.65
CA SER A 45 -1.80 -19.64 -38.48
C SER A 45 -0.83 -18.72 -37.73
N GLY A 46 0.43 -18.69 -38.15
CA GLY A 46 1.47 -17.85 -37.58
C GLY A 46 1.42 -16.44 -38.15
N LEU A 47 1.18 -15.46 -37.28
CA LEU A 47 1.38 -14.04 -37.58
C LEU A 47 2.90 -13.78 -37.71
N LYS A 48 3.38 -13.48 -38.91
CA LYS A 48 4.79 -13.11 -39.15
C LYS A 48 4.97 -11.61 -38.97
N VAL A 49 5.56 -11.20 -37.85
CA VAL A 49 6.12 -9.85 -37.66
C VAL A 49 7.55 -9.85 -38.22
N ARG A 50 7.80 -9.02 -39.24
CA ARG A 50 9.11 -8.85 -39.87
C ARG A 50 9.84 -7.71 -39.19
N ALA A 51 10.69 -8.03 -38.21
CA ALA A 51 11.72 -7.12 -37.73
C ALA A 51 12.98 -7.33 -38.58
N GLN A 52 13.45 -6.27 -39.23
CA GLN A 52 14.66 -6.27 -40.04
C GLN A 52 15.82 -5.86 -39.13
N GLN A 53 16.55 -6.84 -38.62
CA GLN A 53 17.82 -6.65 -37.91
C GLN A 53 18.89 -7.37 -38.72
N GLN A 54 19.76 -6.58 -39.36
CA GLN A 54 20.85 -7.07 -40.19
C GLN A 54 22.06 -7.26 -39.28
N GLY A 55 22.45 -8.53 -39.08
CA GLY A 55 23.64 -8.90 -38.33
C GLY A 55 24.88 -8.99 -39.21
N SER A 56 26.04 -8.78 -38.61
CA SER A 56 27.28 -9.47 -38.97
C SER A 56 28.15 -9.60 -37.73
N ALA A 57 28.82 -10.73 -37.63
CA ALA A 57 29.40 -11.30 -36.44
C ALA A 57 30.84 -10.85 -36.14
N GLU A 58 31.18 -10.98 -34.85
CA GLU A 58 32.42 -11.49 -34.25
C GLU A 58 33.79 -10.77 -34.36
N THR A 59 34.34 -10.59 -33.16
CA THR A 59 35.74 -10.71 -32.70
C THR A 59 36.74 -9.55 -32.80
N ALA A 60 37.40 -9.38 -31.64
CA ALA A 60 38.79 -8.97 -31.39
C ALA A 60 39.18 -7.47 -31.42
N GLU A 61 39.49 -7.00 -30.21
CA GLU A 61 40.61 -6.15 -29.80
C GLU A 61 41.47 -5.38 -30.83
N THR A 62 41.65 -4.10 -30.47
CA THR A 62 42.90 -3.31 -30.50
C THR A 62 43.46 -2.75 -31.82
N SER A 63 43.72 -1.43 -31.74
CA SER A 63 44.91 -0.74 -32.24
C SER A 63 45.06 -0.41 -33.74
N ARG A 64 45.19 0.91 -33.96
CA ARG A 64 46.04 1.63 -34.93
C ARG A 64 45.48 1.95 -36.33
N ARG A 65 45.25 3.27 -36.48
CA ARG A 65 45.65 4.17 -37.59
C ARG A 65 44.99 4.03 -38.97
N ALA A 66 44.18 5.04 -39.31
CA ALA A 66 44.42 5.96 -40.44
C ALA A 66 43.66 7.28 -40.15
N MET A 67 44.27 8.44 -39.85
CA MET A 67 45.08 9.37 -40.68
C MET A 67 44.31 9.99 -41.86
N LEU A 68 43.77 11.21 -41.67
CA LEU A 68 44.26 12.50 -42.24
C LEU A 68 43.15 13.52 -42.54
N GLY A 69 43.41 14.79 -42.19
CA GLY A 69 42.66 16.00 -42.58
C GLY A 69 42.55 17.04 -41.45
N LEU A 70 43.66 17.55 -40.92
CA LEU A 70 44.39 18.78 -41.32
C LEU A 70 43.95 20.06 -40.56
N LEU A 71 44.76 20.37 -39.53
CA LEU A 71 45.21 21.63 -38.92
C LEU A 71 44.74 23.00 -39.46
N ALA A 72 44.33 23.88 -38.52
CA ALA A 72 44.93 25.21 -38.25
C ALA A 72 44.36 25.75 -36.91
N ALA A 73 45.12 25.76 -35.81
CA ALA A 73 46.08 26.79 -35.36
C ALA A 73 45.43 27.88 -34.49
N GLY A 74 45.82 27.93 -33.21
CA GLY A 74 45.42 28.97 -32.26
C GLY A 74 45.83 28.63 -30.83
N MET A 75 47.13 28.75 -30.54
CA MET A 75 47.74 28.55 -29.23
C MET A 75 47.34 29.63 -28.22
N ALA A 76 47.00 29.24 -26.98
CA ALA A 76 47.50 29.91 -25.78
C ALA A 76 47.22 29.04 -24.53
N SER A 77 48.32 28.48 -24.04
CA SER A 77 48.57 27.85 -22.75
C SER A 77 48.10 28.67 -21.53
N GLY A 78 47.70 27.98 -20.45
CA GLY A 78 47.68 28.59 -19.11
C GLY A 78 46.77 27.90 -18.11
N SER A 79 47.34 26.98 -17.34
CA SER A 79 46.78 26.34 -16.15
C SER A 79 46.24 27.37 -15.14
N PHE A 80 44.93 27.35 -14.86
CA PHE A 80 44.32 28.05 -13.72
C PHE A 80 43.98 27.03 -12.62
N VAL A 81 44.97 26.75 -11.78
CA VAL A 81 44.78 26.21 -10.44
C VAL A 81 45.54 27.14 -9.49
N GLN A 82 44.86 27.56 -8.42
CA GLN A 82 45.36 28.33 -7.28
C GLN A 82 45.43 29.87 -7.42
N THR A 83 44.35 30.54 -7.00
CA THR A 83 44.28 31.82 -6.28
C THR A 83 42.79 32.06 -6.06
N VAL A 84 42.25 31.92 -4.85
CA VAL A 84 42.09 33.02 -3.89
C VAL A 84 42.09 32.43 -2.48
N LEU A 85 43.12 32.75 -1.71
CA LEU A 85 43.08 32.78 -0.26
C LEU A 85 43.01 34.25 0.16
N ALA A 86 42.24 34.48 1.22
CA ALA A 86 42.25 35.64 2.10
C ALA A 86 41.62 36.95 1.59
N GLU A 87 40.34 37.11 1.90
CA GLU A 87 39.88 38.36 2.51
C GLU A 87 39.05 38.01 3.76
N SER A 88 39.63 38.27 4.92
CA SER A 88 39.08 38.02 6.24
C SER A 88 38.20 39.20 6.65
N ASN A 89 36.87 39.02 6.65
CA ASN A 89 35.97 39.86 7.42
C ASN A 89 35.34 39.03 8.53
N SER A 90 35.86 39.28 9.73
CA SER A 90 35.35 38.87 11.04
C SER A 90 33.85 39.14 11.16
N THR A 91 33.06 38.10 10.91
CA THR A 91 31.65 38.05 11.31
C THR A 91 31.58 37.12 12.51
N LEU A 92 31.15 37.68 13.64
CA LEU A 92 31.00 36.99 14.92
C LEU A 92 30.31 35.64 14.74
N LEU A 93 31.03 34.57 15.05
CA LEU A 93 30.48 33.25 15.31
C LEU A 93 29.52 33.39 16.50
N VAL A 94 28.25 33.63 16.21
CA VAL A 94 27.17 33.27 17.11
C VAL A 94 27.23 31.75 17.20
N THR A 95 27.85 31.25 18.27
CA THR A 95 27.67 29.86 18.69
C THR A 95 26.17 29.61 18.72
N PRO A 96 25.62 28.60 18.02
CA PRO A 96 24.25 28.23 18.26
C PRO A 96 24.20 27.72 19.70
N THR A 97 23.75 28.58 20.60
CA THR A 97 23.35 28.20 21.95
C THR A 97 22.41 27.02 21.76
N ALA A 98 22.86 25.85 22.21
CA ALA A 98 22.03 24.67 22.25
C ALA A 98 20.79 25.05 23.06
N LEU A 99 19.66 25.23 22.37
CA LEU A 99 18.34 25.27 22.98
C LEU A 99 18.14 23.87 23.57
N SER A 100 18.65 23.67 24.78
CA SER A 100 18.25 22.60 25.68
C SER A 100 16.85 22.94 26.19
N GLY A 101 15.90 22.97 25.27
CA GLY A 101 14.50 22.78 25.61
C GLY A 101 14.34 21.28 25.78
N THR A 102 14.05 20.82 26.99
CA THR A 102 13.49 19.49 27.20
C THR A 102 12.14 19.46 26.49
N ARG A 103 12.16 19.19 25.18
CA ARG A 103 10.96 18.94 24.40
C ARG A 103 10.44 17.62 24.95
N THR A 104 9.44 17.69 25.82
CA THR A 104 8.66 16.53 26.24
C THR A 104 8.11 15.93 24.95
N THR A 105 8.78 14.89 24.45
CA THR A 105 8.42 14.25 23.19
C THR A 105 7.09 13.57 23.42
N LYS A 106 6.03 14.13 22.81
CA LYS A 106 4.69 13.53 22.83
C LYS A 106 4.84 12.08 22.35
N THR A 107 4.43 11.12 23.17
CA THR A 107 4.37 9.71 22.78
C THR A 107 3.38 9.54 21.64
N ILE A 108 3.83 8.95 20.54
CA ILE A 108 3.00 8.61 19.38
C ILE A 108 2.20 7.37 19.70
N ARG A 109 0.87 7.46 19.62
CA ARG A 109 -0.03 6.31 19.78
C ARG A 109 -0.35 5.70 18.43
N VAL A 110 -0.09 4.40 18.28
CA VAL A 110 -0.35 3.66 17.04
C VAL A 110 -1.49 2.68 17.26
N ALA A 111 -2.56 2.79 16.49
CA ALA A 111 -3.63 1.79 16.48
C ALA A 111 -3.19 0.56 15.66
N GLY A 112 -3.08 -0.60 16.31
CA GLY A 112 -2.77 -1.87 15.66
C GLY A 112 -4.03 -2.59 15.20
N ILE A 113 -4.29 -2.61 13.89
CA ILE A 113 -5.47 -3.22 13.28
C ILE A 113 -5.10 -4.57 12.66
N PRO A 114 -5.58 -5.71 13.20
CA PRO A 114 -5.37 -7.02 12.60
C PRO A 114 -6.31 -7.23 11.40
N GLY A 115 -5.88 -8.03 10.42
CA GLY A 115 -6.63 -8.33 9.20
C GLY A 115 -7.43 -9.63 9.27
N LEU A 116 -7.48 -10.26 10.45
CA LEU A 116 -8.22 -11.49 10.73
C LEU A 116 -8.83 -11.46 12.13
N LEU A 117 -9.98 -12.13 12.30
CA LEU A 117 -10.71 -12.16 13.57
C LEU A 117 -10.19 -13.23 14.55
N SER A 118 -9.55 -14.29 14.04
CA SER A 118 -9.04 -15.37 14.90
C SER A 118 -7.93 -14.84 15.80
N VAL A 119 -8.11 -14.98 17.12
CA VAL A 119 -7.12 -14.58 18.14
C VAL A 119 -5.77 -15.28 17.93
N LYS A 120 -5.77 -16.50 17.39
CA LYS A 120 -4.57 -17.28 17.09
C LYS A 120 -4.00 -17.05 15.69
N SER A 121 -4.49 -16.05 14.96
CA SER A 121 -3.96 -15.74 13.63
C SER A 121 -2.60 -15.05 13.72
N ASP A 122 -1.75 -15.29 12.73
CA ASP A 122 -0.48 -14.59 12.53
C ASP A 122 -0.65 -13.06 12.54
N SER A 123 -1.77 -12.57 11.99
CA SER A 123 -2.08 -11.14 11.97
C SER A 123 -2.23 -10.56 13.38
N GLN A 124 -2.95 -11.25 14.26
CA GLN A 124 -3.06 -10.89 15.67
C GLN A 124 -1.70 -11.04 16.37
N GLY A 125 -0.96 -12.09 16.04
CA GLY A 125 0.41 -12.34 16.50
C GLY A 125 1.38 -11.20 16.27
N LEU A 126 1.39 -10.65 15.05
CA LEU A 126 2.23 -9.52 14.69
C LEU A 126 1.84 -8.25 15.45
N ILE A 127 0.55 -8.01 15.69
CA ILE A 127 0.11 -6.90 16.54
C ILE A 127 0.57 -7.11 17.98
N ARG A 128 0.42 -8.32 18.54
CA ARG A 128 0.95 -8.64 19.89
C ARG A 128 2.46 -8.49 19.98
N ALA A 129 3.19 -8.88 18.93
CA ALA A 129 4.64 -8.66 18.88
C ALA A 129 4.98 -7.16 18.87
N ALA A 130 4.20 -6.35 18.14
CA ALA A 130 4.37 -4.90 18.09
C ALA A 130 4.16 -4.24 19.45
N THR A 131 3.18 -4.69 20.26
CA THR A 131 2.93 -4.14 21.60
C THR A 131 4.03 -4.49 22.61
N GLN A 132 4.75 -5.60 22.40
CA GLN A 132 5.86 -6.04 23.25
C GLN A 132 7.18 -5.31 22.94
N LEU A 133 7.29 -4.66 21.78
CA LEU A 133 8.51 -3.95 21.40
C LEU A 133 8.59 -2.60 22.13
N SER A 134 9.67 -2.40 22.89
CA SER A 134 9.96 -1.12 23.53
C SER A 134 10.60 -0.16 22.54
N ILE A 135 9.83 0.82 22.07
CA ILE A 135 10.30 1.86 21.14
C ILE A 135 10.10 3.22 21.81
N ASP A 136 11.20 3.98 21.96
CA ASP A 136 11.14 5.29 22.60
C ASP A 136 10.18 6.24 21.87
N GLY A 137 9.29 6.88 22.63
CA GLY A 137 8.28 7.80 22.12
C GLY A 137 7.19 7.18 21.25
N LEU A 138 7.01 5.85 21.26
CA LEU A 138 5.93 5.17 20.53
C LEU A 138 5.28 4.09 21.40
N VAL A 139 3.94 4.01 21.37
CA VAL A 139 3.16 2.92 21.95
C VAL A 139 2.20 2.38 20.90
N VAL A 140 2.06 1.05 20.85
CA VAL A 140 1.09 0.37 19.99
C VAL A 140 -0.07 -0.09 20.84
N ASP A 141 -1.28 0.32 20.47
CA ASP A 141 -2.53 -0.08 21.10
C ASP A 141 -3.27 -1.07 20.18
N PRO A 142 -3.44 -2.34 20.60
CA PRO A 142 -4.12 -3.34 19.79
C PRO A 142 -5.62 -3.03 19.75
N ILE A 143 -6.20 -3.04 18.54
CA ILE A 143 -7.63 -2.77 18.35
C ILE A 143 -8.40 -4.07 18.18
N ASP A 144 -9.42 -4.27 19.01
CA ASP A 144 -10.33 -5.40 18.89
C ASP A 144 -11.42 -5.10 17.85
N ILE A 145 -11.38 -5.84 16.74
CA ILE A 145 -12.35 -5.75 15.65
C ILE A 145 -13.26 -6.99 15.57
N THR A 146 -13.21 -7.90 16.55
CA THR A 146 -13.97 -9.17 16.53
C THR A 146 -15.48 -8.98 16.50
N LYS A 147 -15.97 -7.87 17.06
CA LYS A 147 -17.38 -7.49 17.12
C LYS A 147 -17.79 -6.50 16.04
N LEU A 148 -16.87 -6.13 15.13
CA LEU A 148 -17.18 -5.17 14.10
C LEU A 148 -18.13 -5.81 13.07
N PRO A 149 -19.37 -5.30 12.89
CA PRO A 149 -20.30 -5.87 11.92
C PRO A 149 -19.77 -5.67 10.50
N LEU A 150 -20.25 -6.49 9.56
CA LEU A 150 -20.05 -6.16 8.15
C LEU A 150 -20.76 -4.85 7.84
N ILE A 151 -20.12 -4.02 7.04
CA ILE A 151 -20.66 -2.72 6.66
C ILE A 151 -21.99 -2.93 5.94
N ASN A 152 -23.02 -2.32 6.52
CA ASN A 152 -24.35 -2.23 5.94
C ASN A 152 -24.87 -0.83 6.25
N VAL A 153 -24.74 0.07 5.29
CA VAL A 153 -25.16 1.46 5.45
C VAL A 153 -26.64 1.53 5.05
N GLU A 154 -27.51 1.52 6.05
CA GLU A 154 -28.91 1.89 5.91
C GLU A 154 -29.06 3.41 6.08
N ASP A 155 -30.26 3.96 5.84
CA ASP A 155 -30.57 5.39 6.08
C ASP A 155 -30.61 5.77 7.58
N ASP A 156 -30.06 4.95 8.48
CA ASP A 156 -29.99 5.24 9.92
C ASP A 156 -28.85 6.24 10.20
N PRO A 157 -29.15 7.40 10.84
CA PRO A 157 -28.12 8.37 11.19
C PRO A 157 -27.15 7.89 12.27
N ASN A 158 -27.39 6.77 12.96
CA ASN A 158 -26.58 6.29 14.07
C ASN A 158 -25.74 5.06 13.71
N PHE A 159 -24.46 5.09 14.08
CA PHE A 159 -23.59 3.92 13.96
C PHE A 159 -23.92 2.88 15.05
N PRO A 160 -23.77 1.57 14.77
CA PRO A 160 -23.75 0.56 15.82
C PRO A 160 -22.74 0.90 16.91
N SER A 161 -23.04 0.55 18.16
CA SER A 161 -22.21 0.93 19.31
C SER A 161 -20.75 0.47 19.21
N GLU A 162 -20.55 -0.71 18.62
CA GLU A 162 -19.26 -1.34 18.36
C GLU A 162 -18.47 -0.58 17.28
N VAL A 163 -19.16 -0.06 16.26
CA VAL A 163 -18.56 0.77 15.21
C VAL A 163 -18.16 2.12 15.79
N GLN A 164 -19.01 2.75 16.61
CA GLN A 164 -18.68 4.02 17.26
C GLN A 164 -17.46 3.87 18.19
N ALA A 165 -17.45 2.84 19.05
CA ALA A 165 -16.33 2.56 19.93
C ALA A 165 -15.02 2.31 19.15
N PHE A 166 -15.11 1.62 18.01
CA PHE A 166 -13.97 1.42 17.11
C PHE A 166 -13.46 2.76 16.53
N MET A 167 -14.36 3.60 16.02
CA MET A 167 -14.00 4.94 15.50
C MET A 167 -13.34 5.82 16.56
N ASP A 168 -13.87 5.83 17.78
CA ASP A 168 -13.35 6.61 18.90
C ASP A 168 -11.90 6.20 19.25
N GLN A 169 -11.61 4.89 19.22
CA GLN A 169 -10.24 4.40 19.45
C GLN A 169 -9.27 4.87 18.36
N ILE A 170 -9.70 4.86 17.09
CA ILE A 170 -8.87 5.32 15.97
C ILE A 170 -8.65 6.83 16.00
N LEU A 171 -9.65 7.62 16.43
CA LEU A 171 -9.51 9.06 16.60
C LEU A 171 -8.42 9.43 17.59
N LEU A 172 -8.27 8.65 18.67
CA LEU A 172 -7.25 8.85 19.69
C LEU A 172 -5.82 8.41 19.27
N ALA A 173 -5.69 7.71 18.15
CA ALA A 173 -4.39 7.27 17.63
C ALA A 173 -3.76 8.35 16.73
N ASP A 174 -2.44 8.51 16.79
CA ASP A 174 -1.69 9.40 15.91
C ASP A 174 -1.37 8.73 14.55
N ALA A 175 -1.25 7.40 14.55
CA ALA A 175 -0.91 6.59 13.38
C ALA A 175 -1.56 5.20 13.44
N ILE A 176 -1.47 4.45 12.34
CA ILE A 176 -2.09 3.12 12.21
C ILE A 176 -1.05 2.09 11.75
N LEU A 177 -1.03 0.92 12.40
CA LEU A 177 -0.33 -0.26 11.90
C LEU A 177 -1.36 -1.29 11.44
N PHE A 178 -1.37 -1.59 10.14
CA PHE A 178 -2.15 -2.71 9.60
C PHE A 178 -1.30 -3.97 9.61
N SER A 179 -1.85 -5.06 10.17
CA SER A 179 -1.29 -6.40 10.08
C SER A 179 -2.28 -7.29 9.34
N ALA A 180 -2.07 -7.58 8.06
CA ALA A 180 -3.07 -8.27 7.25
C ALA A 180 -2.46 -9.37 6.38
N PRO A 181 -3.15 -10.50 6.16
CA PRO A 181 -2.71 -11.49 5.21
C PRO A 181 -3.14 -11.12 3.78
N GLU A 182 -2.53 -11.74 2.78
CA GLU A 182 -2.98 -11.69 1.39
C GLU A 182 -3.94 -12.83 1.06
N TYR A 183 -5.19 -12.50 0.73
CA TYR A 183 -6.20 -13.45 0.25
C TYR A 183 -6.48 -13.19 -1.23
N ASN A 184 -6.26 -14.20 -2.08
CA ASN A 184 -6.50 -14.12 -3.52
C ASN A 184 -5.87 -12.87 -4.17
N TYR A 185 -4.60 -12.62 -3.88
CA TYR A 185 -3.84 -11.44 -4.36
C TYR A 185 -4.43 -10.08 -3.93
N SER A 186 -5.17 -10.03 -2.83
CA SER A 186 -5.79 -8.79 -2.36
C SER A 186 -5.90 -8.72 -0.83
N VAL A 187 -6.47 -7.61 -0.36
CA VAL A 187 -6.83 -7.36 1.05
C VAL A 187 -7.89 -8.33 1.54
N THR A 188 -7.88 -8.64 2.83
CA THR A 188 -8.95 -9.45 3.42
C THR A 188 -10.25 -8.65 3.49
N PRO A 189 -11.40 -9.35 3.49
CA PRO A 189 -12.70 -8.71 3.75
C PRO A 189 -12.71 -7.95 5.07
N ILE A 190 -12.03 -8.47 6.09
CA ILE A 190 -11.96 -7.86 7.43
C ILE A 190 -11.20 -6.53 7.39
N THR A 191 -10.01 -6.48 6.78
CA THR A 191 -9.23 -5.23 6.64
C THR A 191 -10.01 -4.20 5.84
N LYS A 192 -10.65 -4.62 4.75
CA LYS A 192 -11.44 -3.71 3.91
C LYS A 192 -12.67 -3.17 4.66
N ASN A 193 -13.40 -4.04 5.36
CA ASN A 193 -14.56 -3.68 6.16
C ASN A 193 -14.22 -2.65 7.26
N ALA A 194 -13.09 -2.85 7.95
CA ALA A 194 -12.60 -1.90 8.95
C ALA A 194 -12.36 -0.51 8.35
N ILE A 195 -11.68 -0.44 7.20
CA ILE A 195 -11.42 0.83 6.51
C ILE A 195 -12.70 1.47 6.01
N ASP A 196 -13.65 0.68 5.50
CA ASP A 196 -14.91 1.19 4.98
C ASP A 196 -15.75 1.84 6.08
N TRP A 197 -15.84 1.21 7.25
CA TRP A 197 -16.48 1.83 8.42
C TRP A 197 -15.82 3.16 8.80
N LEU A 198 -14.49 3.17 8.95
CA LEU A 198 -13.78 4.40 9.32
C LEU A 198 -13.96 5.50 8.27
N SER A 199 -14.01 5.14 6.99
CA SER A 199 -14.17 6.08 5.88
C SER A 199 -15.53 6.80 5.86
N LEU A 200 -16.54 6.32 6.59
CA LEU A 200 -17.83 7.01 6.72
C LEU A 200 -17.73 8.30 7.54
N MET A 201 -16.71 8.43 8.39
CA MET A 201 -16.44 9.64 9.16
C MET A 201 -15.11 10.24 8.69
N PRO A 202 -15.12 11.34 7.91
CA PRO A 202 -13.93 11.86 7.23
C PRO A 202 -12.72 12.12 8.15
N GLN A 203 -12.95 12.46 9.42
CA GLN A 203 -11.88 12.83 10.37
C GLN A 203 -11.17 11.64 11.02
N THR A 204 -11.61 10.40 10.80
CA THR A 204 -11.03 9.23 11.49
C THR A 204 -9.69 8.80 10.92
N LEU A 205 -9.50 8.89 9.59
CA LEU A 205 -8.29 8.40 8.90
C LEU A 205 -7.47 9.52 8.25
N ALA A 206 -8.10 10.64 7.90
CA ALA A 206 -7.47 11.68 7.10
C ALA A 206 -6.22 12.26 7.76
N GLY A 207 -5.15 12.37 6.97
CA GLY A 207 -3.84 12.88 7.38
C GLY A 207 -3.04 11.99 8.33
N LYS A 208 -3.56 10.84 8.76
CA LYS A 208 -2.83 9.93 9.67
C LYS A 208 -1.74 9.17 8.92
N ALA A 209 -0.61 8.97 9.60
CA ALA A 209 0.43 8.08 9.12
C ALA A 209 -0.02 6.61 9.23
N ALA A 210 0.40 5.76 8.31
CA ALA A 210 0.14 4.34 8.34
C ALA A 210 1.33 3.49 7.94
N ALA A 211 1.44 2.30 8.54
CA ALA A 211 2.37 1.25 8.14
C ALA A 211 1.62 -0.06 7.90
N ILE A 212 2.24 -0.95 7.11
CA ILE A 212 1.68 -2.25 6.78
C ILE A 212 2.74 -3.32 7.01
N ILE A 213 2.39 -4.34 7.78
CA ILE A 213 3.08 -5.62 7.81
C ILE A 213 2.11 -6.67 7.26
N SER A 214 2.61 -7.55 6.40
CA SER A 214 1.75 -8.54 5.74
C SER A 214 2.22 -9.96 5.98
N THR A 215 1.26 -10.88 5.97
CA THR A 215 1.53 -12.31 5.87
C THR A 215 0.96 -12.86 4.57
N GLY A 216 1.53 -13.97 4.09
CA GLY A 216 1.03 -14.65 2.90
C GLY A 216 1.91 -15.82 2.56
N TRP A 217 1.51 -16.63 1.59
CA TRP A 217 2.27 -17.81 1.19
C TRP A 217 3.65 -17.43 0.63
N ASP A 218 3.74 -17.14 -0.67
CA ASP A 218 5.01 -16.93 -1.37
C ASP A 218 5.60 -15.55 -1.05
N PHE A 219 5.09 -14.51 -1.71
CA PHE A 219 5.56 -13.13 -1.58
C PHE A 219 5.17 -12.44 -0.25
N GLY A 220 4.86 -13.21 0.81
CA GLY A 220 4.55 -12.70 2.15
C GLY A 220 3.44 -11.63 2.20
N GLY A 221 2.55 -11.64 1.22
CA GLY A 221 1.43 -10.70 1.10
C GLY A 221 1.74 -9.34 0.48
N GLY A 222 2.84 -9.21 -0.25
CA GLY A 222 3.22 -7.94 -0.87
C GLY A 222 2.23 -7.40 -1.93
N ARG A 223 1.39 -8.21 -2.58
CA ARG A 223 0.37 -7.67 -3.52
C ARG A 223 -0.75 -6.99 -2.75
N MET A 224 -1.20 -7.63 -1.67
CA MET A 224 -2.17 -7.04 -0.74
C MET A 224 -1.70 -5.67 -0.22
N GLN A 225 -0.41 -5.55 0.14
CA GLN A 225 0.20 -4.29 0.58
C GLN A 225 0.02 -3.15 -0.43
N TYR A 226 0.14 -3.41 -1.73
CA TYR A 226 -0.07 -2.39 -2.76
C TYR A 226 -1.54 -2.04 -2.96
N HIS A 227 -2.44 -3.04 -2.91
CA HIS A 227 -3.89 -2.76 -2.92
C HIS A 227 -4.31 -1.92 -1.72
N LEU A 228 -3.79 -2.21 -0.52
CA LEU A 228 -4.09 -1.47 0.69
C LEU A 228 -3.64 0.00 0.60
N ARG A 229 -2.45 0.24 0.00
CA ARG A 229 -1.97 1.60 -0.28
C ARG A 229 -2.89 2.35 -1.24
N GLN A 230 -3.36 1.70 -2.30
CA GLN A 230 -4.34 2.29 -3.21
C GLN A 230 -5.66 2.62 -2.53
N ILE A 231 -6.17 1.71 -1.68
CA ILE A 231 -7.40 1.92 -0.91
C ILE A 231 -7.27 3.15 0.00
N GLY A 232 -6.14 3.29 0.70
CA GLY A 232 -5.93 4.39 1.65
C GLY A 232 -5.79 5.78 1.00
N VAL A 233 -5.71 5.88 -0.33
CA VAL A 233 -5.78 7.18 -1.02
C VAL A 233 -7.13 7.86 -0.77
N ARG A 234 -8.25 7.12 -0.81
CA ARG A 234 -9.59 7.71 -0.61
C ARG A 234 -9.79 8.32 0.78
N PRO A 235 -9.44 7.65 1.90
CA PRO A 235 -9.53 8.22 3.24
C PRO A 235 -8.34 9.10 3.63
N ASP A 236 -7.46 9.47 2.70
CA ASP A 236 -6.29 10.34 2.94
C ASP A 236 -5.30 9.78 3.98
N LEU A 237 -5.00 8.47 3.88
CA LEU A 237 -3.95 7.85 4.68
C LEU A 237 -2.58 8.05 4.05
N HIS A 238 -1.60 8.39 4.87
CA HIS A 238 -0.22 8.56 4.45
C HIS A 238 0.62 7.34 4.84
N PHE A 239 0.84 6.42 3.90
CA PHE A 239 1.66 5.24 4.16
C PHE A 239 3.16 5.54 4.15
N ILE A 240 3.90 4.95 5.08
CA ILE A 240 5.35 4.82 4.93
C ILE A 240 5.68 3.83 3.80
N ASN A 241 6.72 4.16 3.03
CA ASN A 241 7.14 3.34 1.90
C ASN A 241 8.21 2.31 2.26
N LYS A 242 8.99 2.53 3.33
CA LYS A 242 10.06 1.64 3.78
C LYS A 242 10.16 1.59 5.31
N PRO A 243 10.61 0.46 5.88
CA PRO A 243 10.82 -0.83 5.20
C PRO A 243 9.49 -1.44 4.73
N GLU A 244 9.54 -2.30 3.71
CA GLU A 244 8.43 -3.19 3.37
C GLU A 244 8.67 -4.52 4.06
N VAL A 245 7.71 -4.96 4.88
CA VAL A 245 7.82 -6.20 5.67
C VAL A 245 6.80 -7.22 5.17
N PHE A 246 7.30 -8.21 4.43
CA PHE A 246 6.52 -9.31 3.87
C PHE A 246 6.90 -10.61 4.57
N VAL A 247 5.94 -11.20 5.30
CA VAL A 247 6.19 -12.41 6.08
C VAL A 247 5.62 -13.61 5.35
N SER A 248 6.50 -14.44 4.80
CA SER A 248 6.10 -15.73 4.22
C SER A 248 5.65 -16.69 5.32
N THR A 249 4.52 -17.36 5.11
CA THR A 249 3.98 -18.40 5.98
C THR A 249 4.30 -19.81 5.48
N ILE A 250 5.14 -19.95 4.46
CA ILE A 250 5.65 -21.24 3.99
C ILE A 250 6.51 -21.86 5.10
N VAL A 251 6.26 -23.13 5.39
CA VAL A 251 7.06 -23.92 6.33
C VAL A 251 7.58 -25.16 5.63
N ASP A 252 8.90 -25.25 5.52
CA ASP A 252 9.61 -26.39 4.96
C ASP A 252 11.03 -26.50 5.57
N ALA A 253 11.87 -27.38 5.01
CA ALA A 253 13.23 -27.61 5.53
C ALA A 253 14.15 -26.38 5.47
N GLN A 254 13.90 -25.45 4.53
CA GLN A 254 14.67 -24.21 4.36
C GLN A 254 14.00 -23.02 5.04
N HIS A 255 12.69 -23.08 5.26
CA HIS A 255 11.88 -22.02 5.84
C HIS A 255 11.29 -22.46 7.19
N PRO A 256 11.99 -22.20 8.32
CA PRO A 256 11.46 -22.54 9.64
C PRO A 256 10.22 -21.69 9.97
N PRO A 257 9.31 -22.22 10.81
CA PRO A 257 8.07 -21.53 11.17
C PRO A 257 8.34 -20.16 11.78
N LYS A 258 7.54 -19.16 11.37
CA LYS A 258 7.64 -17.78 11.87
C LYS A 258 6.75 -17.50 13.08
N PHE A 259 5.73 -18.33 13.25
CA PHE A 259 4.74 -18.24 14.31
C PHE A 259 4.62 -19.57 15.05
N ASP A 260 4.25 -19.52 16.33
CA ASP A 260 3.94 -20.70 17.13
C ASP A 260 2.47 -21.15 16.98
N ALA A 261 2.06 -22.15 17.77
CA ALA A 261 0.69 -22.69 17.74
C ALA A 261 -0.40 -21.73 18.27
N ASN A 262 -0.01 -20.63 18.93
CA ASN A 262 -0.91 -19.56 19.37
C ASN A 262 -0.91 -18.38 18.38
N GLY A 263 -0.17 -18.49 17.28
CA GLY A 263 0.04 -17.43 16.32
C GLY A 263 1.01 -16.37 16.82
N ASP A 264 1.77 -16.60 17.88
CA ASP A 264 2.75 -15.64 18.38
C ASP A 264 4.02 -15.65 17.52
N LEU A 265 4.56 -14.47 17.23
CA LEU A 265 5.77 -14.32 16.42
C LEU A 265 7.00 -14.86 17.17
N ILE A 266 7.68 -15.85 16.59
CA ILE A 266 8.90 -16.46 17.14
C ILE A 266 10.16 -16.16 16.33
N ASP A 267 10.02 -15.62 15.11
CA ASP A 267 11.16 -15.30 14.25
C ASP A 267 11.77 -13.93 14.62
N ASP A 268 13.03 -13.94 15.05
CA ASP A 268 13.76 -12.74 15.47
C ASP A 268 14.05 -11.76 14.32
N ASN A 269 14.19 -12.25 13.09
CA ASN A 269 14.42 -11.39 11.92
C ASN A 269 13.17 -10.57 11.63
N VAL A 270 12.00 -11.22 11.57
CA VAL A 270 10.72 -10.54 11.41
C VAL A 270 10.47 -9.56 12.57
N ARG A 271 10.84 -9.93 13.80
CA ARG A 271 10.75 -9.03 14.97
C ARG A 271 11.61 -7.78 14.80
N ALA A 272 12.85 -7.92 14.33
CA ALA A 272 13.73 -6.79 14.05
C ALA A 272 13.20 -5.90 12.92
N GLN A 273 12.65 -6.50 11.85
CA GLN A 273 12.01 -5.75 10.76
C GLN A 273 10.78 -4.98 11.22
N LEU A 274 9.94 -5.59 12.07
CA LEU A 274 8.78 -4.94 12.68
C LEU A 274 9.20 -3.76 13.56
N GLN A 275 10.27 -3.91 14.34
CA GLN A 275 10.83 -2.81 15.13
C GLN A 275 11.28 -1.64 14.23
N GLN A 276 11.99 -1.93 13.15
CA GLN A 276 12.41 -0.90 12.20
C GLN A 276 11.22 -0.22 11.50
N LEU A 277 10.19 -0.99 11.16
CA LEU A 277 8.95 -0.47 10.58
C LEU A 277 8.26 0.53 11.52
N LEU A 278 8.15 0.18 12.81
CA LEU A 278 7.55 1.04 13.82
C LEU A 278 8.36 2.31 14.09
N ILE A 279 9.70 2.22 14.11
CA ILE A 279 10.57 3.40 14.21
C ILE A 279 10.34 4.34 13.02
N SER A 280 10.31 3.80 11.79
CA SER A 280 10.02 4.61 10.59
C SER A 280 8.62 5.22 10.61
N LEU A 281 7.62 4.50 11.13
CA LEU A 281 6.26 5.01 11.31
C LEU A 281 6.23 6.18 12.30
N ARG A 282 6.91 6.05 13.45
CA ARG A 282 7.03 7.12 14.46
C ARG A 282 7.59 8.39 13.84
N ASP A 283 8.73 8.28 13.17
CA ASP A 283 9.46 9.43 12.64
C ASP A 283 8.65 10.15 11.56
N PHE A 284 7.99 9.38 10.69
CA PHE A 284 7.09 9.93 9.68
C PHE A 284 5.85 10.61 10.29
N THR A 285 5.29 10.03 11.35
CA THR A 285 4.16 10.63 12.09
C THR A 285 4.57 11.99 12.68
N LEU A 286 5.74 12.07 13.31
CA LEU A 286 6.26 13.32 13.85
C LEU A 286 6.49 14.37 12.75
N GLN A 287 6.97 13.95 11.58
CA GLN A 287 7.16 14.83 10.42
C GLN A 287 5.84 15.44 9.93
N LEU A 288 4.79 14.62 9.80
CA LEU A 288 3.45 15.08 9.40
C LEU A 288 2.87 16.07 10.41
N GLN A 289 2.98 15.77 11.71
CA GLN A 289 2.48 16.63 12.78
C GLN A 289 3.22 17.98 12.83
N CYS A 290 4.54 18.00 12.63
CA CYS A 290 5.31 19.26 12.59
C CYS A 290 4.93 20.13 11.38
N THR A 291 4.68 19.51 10.23
CA THR A 291 4.27 20.22 9.01
C THR A 291 2.90 20.88 9.19
N ASN A 292 1.95 20.15 9.78
CA ASN A 292 0.61 20.67 10.04
C ASN A 292 0.60 21.84 11.04
N ALA A 293 1.39 21.74 12.11
CA ALA A 293 1.53 22.83 13.08
C ALA A 293 2.10 24.12 12.45
N THR A 294 3.08 23.97 11.56
CA THR A 294 3.71 25.10 10.86
C THR A 294 2.73 25.76 9.87
N SER A 295 1.95 24.96 9.12
CA SER A 295 0.93 25.46 8.20
C SER A 295 -0.21 26.20 8.93
N GLN A 296 -0.67 25.69 10.06
CA GLN A 296 -1.68 26.37 10.88
C GLN A 296 -1.17 27.68 11.47
N ALA A 297 0.06 27.69 12.00
CA ALA A 297 0.67 28.92 12.53
C ALA A 297 0.83 29.99 11.45
N LYS A 298 1.18 29.60 10.21
CA LYS A 298 1.29 30.54 9.09
C LYS A 298 -0.08 31.09 8.66
N ALA A 299 -1.13 30.27 8.69
CA ALA A 299 -2.49 30.69 8.33
C ALA A 299 -3.13 31.66 9.34
N ILE A 300 -2.72 31.62 10.62
CA ILE A 300 -3.20 32.55 11.65
C ILE A 300 -2.54 33.93 11.54
N LEU A 301 -1.37 34.03 10.90
CA LEU A 301 -0.58 35.27 10.78
C LEU A 301 -0.85 36.05 9.48
N THR A 302 -1.76 35.57 8.64
CA THR A 302 -2.19 36.20 7.37
C THR A 302 -3.66 36.52 7.40
#